data_AF-A0A6B3C822-F1
#
_entry.id   AF-A0A6B3C822-F1
#
_cell.length_a   1.000
_cell.length_b   1.000
_cell.length_c   1.000
_cell.angle_alpha   90.00
_cell.angle_beta   90.00
_cell.angle_gamma   90.00
#
_symmetry.space_group_name_H-M   'P 1'
#
loop_
_entity.id
_entity.type
_entity.pdbx_description
1 polymer ?
#
loop_
_entity_poly.entity_id
_entity_poly.type
_entity_poly.pdbx_seq_one_letter_code
_entity_poly.pdbx_strand_id
1 'polypeptide(L)' 'MRVVSLVPSLTEAVAVSAPGLLVGVTDWCTHPADLGDAVRIVGTK' A
#
# COMPACT_ATOMS: atom_id res chain seq x y z
N MET A 1 -7.36 4.91 -11.93
CA MET A 1 -6.54 3.67 -11.89
C MET A 1 -6.44 3.22 -10.45
N ARG A 2 -6.38 1.91 -10.16
CA ARG A 2 -6.37 1.35 -8.80
C ARG A 2 -5.18 0.40 -8.65
N VAL A 3 -4.40 0.53 -7.58
CA VAL A 3 -3.16 -0.22 -7.38
C VAL A 3 -3.21 -1.00 -6.06
N VAL A 4 -2.73 -2.25 -6.11
CA VAL A 4 -2.50 -3.08 -4.93
C VAL A 4 -1.00 -3.33 -4.81
N SER A 5 -0.43 -3.05 -3.64
CA SER A 5 1.00 -3.23 -3.38
C SER A 5 1.23 -4.31 -2.32
N LEU A 6 2.05 -5.31 -2.66
CA LEU A 6 2.41 -6.38 -1.74
C LEU A 6 3.76 -6.16 -1.07
N VAL A 7 4.55 -5.21 -1.58
CA VAL A 7 5.94 -4.98 -1.21
C VAL A 7 6.06 -3.64 -0.48
N PRO A 8 6.64 -3.59 0.72
CA PRO A 8 6.76 -2.35 1.50
C PRO A 8 7.41 -1.20 0.73
N SER A 9 8.52 -1.45 0.04
CA SER A 9 9.24 -0.41 -0.72
C SER A 9 8.41 0.18 -1.87
N LEU A 10 7.60 -0.64 -2.55
CA LEU A 10 6.71 -0.15 -3.61
C LEU A 10 5.56 0.66 -3.02
N THR A 11 5.02 0.24 -1.88
CA THR A 11 3.97 0.98 -1.17
C THR A 11 4.44 2.39 -0.81
N GLU A 12 5.65 2.52 -0.25
CA GLU A 12 6.24 3.82 0.09
C GLU A 12 6.43 4.70 -1.15
N ALA A 13 7.00 4.15 -2.23
CA ALA A 13 7.20 4.89 -3.47
C ALA A 13 5.88 5.40 -4.07
N VAL A 14 4.83 4.58 -4.08
CA VAL A 14 3.52 4.97 -4.61
C VAL A 14 2.83 5.97 -3.68
N ALA A 15 2.93 5.80 -2.36
CA ALA A 15 2.34 6.73 -1.41
C ALA A 15 2.91 8.16 -1.55
N VAL A 16 4.21 8.27 -1.85
CA VAL A 16 4.88 9.57 -2.07
C VAL A 16 4.60 10.12 -3.47
N SER A 17 4.67 9.29 -4.51
CA SER A 17 4.58 9.76 -5.91
C SER A 17 3.14 9.96 -6.39
N ALA A 18 2.19 9.22 -5.82
CA ALA A 18 0.80 9.22 -6.26
C ALA A 18 -0.16 8.87 -5.09
N PRO A 19 -0.33 9.79 -4.13
CA PRO A 19 -1.24 9.59 -3.00
C PRO A 19 -2.68 9.36 -3.48
N GLY A 20 -3.37 8.38 -2.88
CA GLY A 20 -4.76 8.01 -3.20
C GLY A 20 -4.93 6.98 -4.33
N LEU A 21 -3.84 6.47 -4.92
CA LEU A 21 -3.90 5.40 -5.92
C LEU A 21 -3.92 3.98 -5.32
N LEU A 22 -3.48 3.86 -4.06
CA LEU A 22 -3.44 2.59 -3.33
C LEU A 22 -4.85 2.26 -2.81
N VAL A 23 -5.34 1.09 -3.22
CA VAL A 23 -6.62 0.53 -2.72
C VAL A 23 -6.41 -0.70 -1.86
N GLY A 24 -5.19 -1.26 -1.85
CA GLY A 24 -4.86 -2.42 -1.02
C GLY A 24 -3.37 -2.57 -0.77
N VAL A 25 -3.02 -2.98 0.45
CA VAL A 25 -1.64 -3.19 0.88
C VAL A 25 -1.54 -4.41 1.79
N THR A 26 -0.39 -5.09 1.80
CA THR A 26 -0.19 -6.22 2.71
C THR A 26 -0.04 -5.79 4.16
N ASP A 27 -0.33 -6.71 5.08
CA ASP A 27 -0.13 -6.50 6.52
C ASP A 27 1.32 -6.17 6.92
N TRP A 28 2.29 -6.53 6.09
CA TRP A 28 3.70 -6.16 6.31
C TRP A 28 4.05 -4.74 5.87
N CYS A 29 3.23 -4.09 5.05
CA CYS A 29 3.44 -2.70 4.65
C CYS A 29 2.98 -1.78 5.77
N THR A 30 3.83 -1.50 6.77
CA THR A 30 3.46 -0.68 7.94
C THR A 30 3.80 0.81 7.77
N HIS A 31 4.49 1.17 6.70
CA HIS A 31 4.88 2.54 6.39
C HIS A 31 4.45 2.92 4.95
N PRO A 32 3.93 4.14 4.73
CA PRO A 32 3.44 5.10 5.74
C PRO A 32 2.24 4.54 6.54
N ALA A 33 2.04 5.04 7.78
CA ALA A 33 0.95 4.56 8.65
C ALA A 33 -0.43 5.05 8.20
N ASP A 34 -0.46 6.15 7.44
CA ASP A 34 -1.64 6.69 6.79
C ASP A 34 -1.59 6.36 5.30
N LEU A 35 -2.30 5.29 4.92
CA LEU A 35 -2.45 4.85 3.53
C LEU A 35 -3.83 5.21 2.97
N GLY A 36 -4.57 6.11 3.65
CA GLY A 36 -5.92 6.51 3.29
C GLY A 36 -6.88 5.31 3.24
N ASP A 37 -7.60 5.18 2.13
CA ASP A 37 -8.64 4.15 1.92
C ASP A 37 -8.09 2.77 1.53
N ALA A 38 -6.77 2.55 1.64
CA ALA A 38 -6.15 1.29 1.28
C ALA A 38 -6.52 0.17 2.27
N VAL A 39 -7.13 -0.90 1.78
CA VAL A 39 -7.53 -2.05 2.60
C VAL A 39 -6.31 -2.92 2.93
N ARG A 40 -6.27 -3.46 4.15
CA ARG A 40 -5.28 -4.46 4.55
C ARG A 40 -5.62 -5.82 3.98
N ILE A 41 -4.67 -6.42 3.27
CA ILE A 41 -4.79 -7.77 2.73
C ILE A 41 -3.72 -8.68 3.33
N VAL A 42 -4.13 -9.90 3.67
CA VAL A 42 -3.18 -10.94 4.07
C VAL A 42 -2.47 -11.42 2.81
N GLY A 43 -1.15 -11.26 2.78
CA GLY A 43 -0.33 -11.99 1.81
C GLY A 43 0.01 -13.37 2.35
N THR A 44 0.23 -14.33 1.46
CA THR A 44 0.99 -15.55 1.77
C THR A 44 2.45 -15.30 1.35
N LYS A 45 3.39 -15.57 2.26
CA LYS A 45 4.82 -15.33 2.04
C LYS A 45 5.34 -16.02 0.78
#